data_AF-T1CEW4-F1
#
_entry.id   AF-T1CEW4-F1
#
_cell.length_a   1.000
_cell.length_b   1.000
_cell.length_c   1.000
_cell.angle_alpha   90.00
_cell.angle_beta   90.00
_cell.angle_gamma   90.00
#
_symmetry.space_group_name_H-M   'P 1'
#
loop_
_entity.id
_entity.type
_entity.pdbx_description
1 polymer ?
#
loop_
_entity_poly.entity_id
_entity_poly.type
_entity_poly.pdbx_seq_one_letter_code
_entity_poly.pdbx_strand_id
1 'polypeptide(L)'
;MIDLKKIVDDALELTKTVEEVIVVRNTGNNVNMAEGRDYWYHEVTKDQNVFVEPEKMDSNDPLYILYTSGTTGKPKGVVHGNGG
;
A
#
# COMPACT_ATOMS: atom_id res chain seq x y z
N MET A 1 1.70 9.90 19.18
CA MET A 1 2.30 9.00 18.17
C MET A 1 1.22 8.01 17.78
N ILE A 2 1.01 7.77 16.48
CA ILE A 2 -0.03 6.86 15.99
C ILE A 2 0.61 5.48 15.78
N ASP A 3 -0.03 4.43 16.31
CA ASP A 3 0.38 3.04 16.08
C ASP A 3 -0.19 2.54 14.75
N LEU A 4 0.46 2.96 13.66
CA LEU A 4 -0.04 2.70 12.31
C LEU A 4 -0.11 1.20 11.99
N LYS A 5 0.87 0.41 12.45
CA LYS A 5 0.88 -1.03 12.16
C LYS A 5 -0.27 -1.75 12.84
N LYS A 6 -0.61 -1.38 14.08
CA LYS A 6 -1.80 -1.91 14.76
C LYS A 6 -3.10 -1.56 14.02
N ILE A 7 -3.25 -0.30 13.59
CA ILE A 7 -4.44 0.13 12.82
C ILE A 7 -4.57 -0.66 11.51
N VAL A 8 -3.45 -0.93 10.83
CA VAL A 8 -3.43 -1.77 9.62
C VAL A 8 -3.84 -3.20 9.96
N ASP A 9 -3.31 -3.80 11.03
CA ASP A 9 -3.68 -5.16 11.45
C ASP A 9 -5.19 -5.29 11.73
N ASP A 10 -5.77 -4.34 12.47
CA ASP A 10 -7.21 -4.31 12.76
C ASP A 10 -8.04 -4.14 11.47
N ALA A 11 -7.56 -3.35 10.49
CA ALA A 11 -8.24 -3.15 9.22
C ALA A 11 -8.18 -4.38 8.30
N LEU A 12 -7.11 -5.18 8.39
CA LEU A 12 -6.95 -6.40 7.59
C LEU A 12 -7.98 -7.48 7.99
N GLU A 13 -8.51 -7.45 9.21
CA GLU A 13 -9.61 -8.35 9.61
C GLU A 13 -10.91 -8.10 8.82
N LEU A 14 -11.06 -6.91 8.22
CA LEU A 14 -12.25 -6.49 7.48
C LEU A 14 -12.19 -6.85 5.99
N THR A 15 -11.06 -7.38 5.51
CA THR A 15 -10.88 -7.77 4.11
C THR A 15 -10.22 -9.14 3.98
N LYS A 16 -10.40 -9.78 2.83
CA LYS A 16 -9.74 -11.04 2.47
C LYS A 16 -8.87 -10.92 1.22
N THR A 17 -8.78 -9.72 0.63
CA THR A 17 -8.11 -9.49 -0.65
C THR A 17 -6.65 -9.07 -0.51
N VAL A 18 -6.19 -8.76 0.71
CA VAL A 18 -4.80 -8.37 0.97
C VAL A 18 -4.06 -9.61 1.47
N GLU A 19 -3.11 -10.08 0.68
CA GLU A 19 -2.32 -11.29 0.98
C GLU A 19 -0.95 -10.94 1.58
N GLU A 20 -0.34 -9.83 1.14
CA GLU A 20 0.99 -9.41 1.55
C GLU A 20 1.02 -7.92 1.93
N VAL A 21 1.82 -7.57 2.92
CA VAL A 21 1.96 -6.21 3.48
C VAL A 21 3.44 -5.85 3.56
N ILE A 22 3.84 -4.80 2.84
CA ILE A 22 5.19 -4.24 2.94
C ILE A 22 5.23 -3.20 4.07
N VAL A 23 6.07 -3.42 5.06
CA VAL A 23 6.20 -2.57 6.25
C VAL A 23 7.52 -1.79 6.19
N VAL A 24 7.42 -0.47 6.28
CA VAL A 24 8.58 0.42 6.37
C VAL A 24 8.90 0.72 7.84
N ARG A 25 10.14 0.42 8.27
CA ARG A 25 10.60 0.69 9.64
C ARG A 25 10.98 2.17 9.80
N ASN A 26 9.98 3.02 10.06
CA ASN A 26 10.18 4.46 10.18
C ASN A 26 10.71 4.92 11.54
N THR A 27 10.11 4.45 12.65
CA THR A 27 10.43 4.94 14.02
C THR A 27 11.27 3.97 14.87
N GLY A 28 11.49 2.75 14.39
CA GLY A 28 12.27 1.74 15.11
C GLY A 28 11.52 0.98 16.21
N ASN A 29 10.29 1.39 16.56
CA ASN A 29 9.44 0.76 17.57
C ASN A 29 9.17 -0.73 17.25
N ASN A 30 8.96 -1.52 18.31
CA ASN A 30 8.49 -2.89 18.16
C ASN A 30 7.03 -2.89 17.71
N VAL A 31 6.74 -3.65 16.65
CA VAL A 31 5.41 -3.84 16.08
C VAL A 31 5.20 -5.32 15.79
N ASN A 32 3.93 -5.75 15.76
CA ASN A 32 3.58 -7.11 15.36
C ASN A 32 3.84 -7.32 13.86
N MET A 33 4.48 -8.43 13.50
CA MET A 33 4.76 -8.84 12.12
C MET A 33 4.25 -10.27 11.95
N ALA A 34 3.18 -10.46 11.17
CA ALA A 34 2.60 -11.77 10.91
C ALA A 34 3.42 -12.53 9.86
N GLU A 35 3.94 -13.71 10.23
CA GLU A 35 4.68 -14.58 9.32
C GLU A 35 3.84 -14.97 8.10
N GLY A 36 4.43 -14.90 6.91
CA GLY A 36 3.77 -15.21 5.63
C GLY A 36 2.86 -14.09 5.08
N ARG A 37 2.69 -12.98 5.82
CA ARG A 37 1.90 -11.82 5.37
C ARG A 37 2.69 -10.52 5.39
N ASP A 38 3.43 -10.25 6.46
CA ASP A 38 4.11 -8.96 6.66
C ASP A 38 5.61 -9.08 6.36
N TYR A 39 6.13 -8.20 5.51
CA TYR A 39 7.53 -8.19 5.10
C TYR A 39 8.18 -6.83 5.33
N TRP A 40 9.41 -6.82 5.83
CA TRP A 40 10.15 -5.58 5.99
C TRP A 40 10.65 -5.06 4.63
N TYR A 41 10.33 -3.81 4.32
CA TYR A 41 10.78 -3.14 3.09
C TYR A 41 12.29 -3.26 2.87
N HIS A 42 13.09 -2.99 3.91
CA HIS A 42 14.55 -3.00 3.81
C HIS A 42 15.14 -4.40 3.64
N GLU A 43 14.42 -5.46 3.99
CA GLU A 43 14.85 -6.84 3.76
C GLU A 43 14.53 -7.26 2.32
N VAL A 44 13.30 -6.99 1.85
CA VAL A 44 12.89 -7.37 0.48
C VAL A 44 13.63 -6.58 -0.61
N THR A 45 14.13 -5.39 -0.28
CA THR A 45 14.87 -4.54 -1.23
C THR A 45 16.39 -4.66 -1.16
N LYS A 46 16.93 -5.34 -0.13
CA LYS A 46 18.37 -5.31 0.20
C LYS A 46 19.30 -5.64 -0.96
N ASP A 47 18.94 -6.66 -1.74
CA ASP A 47 19.76 -7.22 -2.83
C ASP A 47 19.04 -7.15 -4.19
N GLN A 48 18.04 -6.27 -4.31
CA GLN A 48 17.28 -6.11 -5.56
C GLN A 48 18.04 -5.26 -6.58
N ASN A 49 17.74 -5.49 -7.86
CA ASN A 49 18.30 -4.66 -8.93
C ASN A 49 17.83 -3.21 -8.77
N VAL A 50 18.77 -2.27 -8.91
CA VAL A 50 18.48 -0.82 -8.87
C VAL A 50 17.75 -0.33 -10.12
N PHE A 51 17.64 -1.17 -11.15
CA PHE A 51 16.93 -0.87 -12.39
C PHE A 51 15.92 -1.96 -12.74
N VAL A 52 14.73 -1.52 -13.12
CA VAL A 52 13.68 -2.33 -13.73
C VAL A 52 13.18 -1.57 -14.96
N GLU A 53 12.99 -2.27 -16.08
CA GLU A 53 12.44 -1.65 -17.28
C GLU A 53 11.00 -1.15 -16.99
N PRO A 54 10.66 0.11 -17.35
CA PRO A 54 9.31 0.61 -17.14
C PRO A 54 8.28 -0.12 -18.00
N GLU A 55 7.14 -0.46 -17.39
CA GLU A 55 6.01 -0.99 -18.14
C GLU A 55 5.42 0.09 -19.06
N LYS A 56 5.08 -0.28 -20.30
CA LYS A 56 4.44 0.64 -21.25
C LYS A 56 2.94 0.65 -21.00
N MET A 57 2.40 1.80 -20.64
CA MET A 57 0.98 1.99 -20.33
C MET A 57 0.27 2.80 -21.42
N ASP A 58 -1.02 2.52 -21.66
CA ASP A 58 -1.89 3.40 -22.46
C ASP A 58 -2.17 4.71 -21.70
N SER A 59 -2.44 5.80 -22.42
CA SER A 59 -2.83 7.08 -21.82
C SER A 59 -4.03 6.99 -20.88
N ASN A 60 -4.96 6.06 -21.16
CA ASN A 60 -6.19 5.88 -20.40
C ASN A 60 -6.08 4.79 -19.33
N ASP A 61 -4.95 4.09 -19.24
CA ASP A 61 -4.76 3.10 -18.17
C ASP A 61 -4.78 3.80 -16.80
N PRO A 62 -5.37 3.19 -15.76
CA PRO A 62 -5.39 3.76 -14.42
C PRO A 62 -3.98 3.95 -13.87
N LEU A 63 -3.66 5.17 -13.43
CA LEU A 63 -2.41 5.50 -12.73
C LEU A 63 -2.59 5.35 -11.21
N TYR A 64 -3.68 5.88 -10.65
CA TYR A 64 -3.99 5.75 -9.23
C TYR A 64 -5.48 5.85 -8.93
N ILE A 65 -5.85 5.42 -7.72
CA ILE A 65 -7.16 5.65 -7.12
C ILE A 65 -6.98 6.50 -5.87
N LEU A 66 -7.63 7.67 -5.82
CA LEU A 66 -7.62 8.55 -4.66
C LEU A 66 -9.02 8.62 -4.04
N TYR A 67 -9.14 8.11 -2.81
CA TYR A 67 -10.39 8.18 -2.06
C TYR A 67 -10.59 9.57 -1.45
N THR A 68 -11.74 10.19 -1.72
CA THR A 68 -12.12 11.49 -1.16
C THR A 68 -13.42 11.39 -0.36
N SER A 69 -13.53 12.20 0.70
CA SER A 69 -14.76 12.31 1.50
C SER A 69 -15.82 13.08 0.71
N GLY A 70 -16.88 12.39 0.27
CA GLY A 70 -18.06 13.04 -0.30
C GLY A 70 -18.96 13.62 0.78
N THR A 71 -19.81 14.58 0.42
CA THR A 71 -20.78 15.21 1.34
C THR A 71 -21.96 14.32 1.73
N THR A 72 -22.16 13.18 1.07
CA THR A 72 -23.42 12.38 1.17
C THR A 72 -23.24 10.88 1.41
N GLY A 73 -22.07 10.38 1.84
CA GLY A 73 -21.95 8.96 2.19
C GLY A 73 -20.55 8.35 2.07
N LYS A 74 -20.48 7.14 1.48
CA LYS A 74 -19.24 6.36 1.34
C LYS A 74 -18.16 7.15 0.57
N PRO A 75 -16.86 6.99 0.92
CA PRO A 75 -15.76 7.61 0.17
C PRO A 75 -15.83 7.27 -1.32
N LYS A 76 -15.54 8.25 -2.18
CA LYS A 76 -15.49 8.06 -3.64
C LYS A 76 -14.05 7.80 -4.07
N GLY A 77 -13.82 6.69 -4.77
CA GLY A 77 -12.52 6.39 -5.39
C GLY A 77 -12.40 7.10 -6.73
N VAL A 78 -11.70 8.23 -6.76
CA VAL A 78 -11.42 8.97 -8.00
C VAL A 78 -10.28 8.26 -8.73
N VAL A 79 -10.50 7.88 -9.98
CA VAL A 79 -9.51 7.23 -10.84
C VAL A 79 -8.91 8.29 -11.78
N HIS A 80 -7.59 8.33 -11.89
CA HIS A 80 -6.89 9.20 -12.84
C HIS A 80 -6.04 8.35 -13.79
N GLY A 81 -6.01 8.73 -15.07
CA GLY A 81 -5.23 8.04 -16.11
C GLY A 81 -3.76 8.46 -16.13
N ASN A 82 -2.98 7.84 -17.01
CA ASN A 82 -1.55 8.15 -17.18
C ASN A 82 -1.29 9.38 -18.08
N GLY A 83 -2.15 9.66 -19.06
CA GLY A 83 -1.90 10.62 -20.15
C GLY A 83 -2.35 12.07 -19.93
N GLY A 84 -2.97 12.39 -18.78
CA GLY A 84 -3.54 13.72 -18.47
C GLY A 84 -5.05 13.81 -18.64
#